data_AF-A0A1W9SAM0-F1
#
_entry.id   AF-A0A1W9SAM0-F1
#
_cell.length_a   1.000
_cell.length_b   1.000
_cell.length_c   1.000
_cell.angle_alpha   90.00
_cell.angle_beta   90.00
_cell.angle_gamma   90.00
#
_symmetry.space_group_name_H-M   'P 1'
#
loop_
_entity.id
_entity.type
_entity.pdbx_description
1 polymer ?
#
loop_
_entity_poly.entity_id
_entity_poly.type
_entity_poly.pdbx_seq_one_letter_code
_entity_poly.pdbx_strand_id
1 'polypeptide(L)'
;MKEFFRKVLNTEFLPISEVRKIKVWLVMVFLMILTIITIPYSAFFDYSILMKIITVSSLFILLFIIFILVRFNKIIAAIQTSIIYSILLMLYYTQGVNSFYAYLFFYIALSIIIFYQEVFSYLIYGTIVVILGSYYTLVFKEGLIITNDIIGSQYIFVVMLILFYIVNFIHILHNEKLYTDLNYEWVKMNRIIHKYQDDILFYLEDIRQEAHLPSIYENREFQKASFELSEFIAEQIMKDGKEIINLMDLYIYIHEKGLKQILDNPEISVAMKKISNMLGKYLLNENTDMFSMLINFYVRFEETKTYQKNRYSYSVEEITNKKDEQIIAFCLVYITLARELEKNRNWSQLKASKDNYEEEILKFTNLEEFFSPQVIAFYRDNYEMIKEYLDYKK
;
A
#
# COMPACT_ATOMS: atom_id res chain seq x y z
N MET A 1 5.30 -6.09 -28.33
CA MET A 1 3.86 -6.41 -28.28
C MET A 1 3.50 -7.45 -27.22
N LYS A 2 4.15 -8.63 -27.15
CA LYS A 2 3.86 -9.64 -26.09
C LYS A 2 3.97 -9.10 -24.67
N GLU A 3 5.01 -8.30 -24.36
CA GLU A 3 5.15 -7.66 -23.04
C GLU A 3 4.06 -6.63 -22.74
N PHE A 4 3.59 -5.88 -23.75
CA PHE A 4 2.51 -4.91 -23.58
C PHE A 4 1.19 -5.61 -23.22
N PHE A 5 0.83 -6.68 -23.93
CA PHE A 5 -0.36 -7.48 -23.60
C PHE A 5 -0.25 -8.17 -22.24
N ARG A 6 0.94 -8.65 -21.85
CA ARG A 6 1.17 -9.19 -20.49
C ARG A 6 1.00 -8.13 -19.41
N LYS A 7 1.48 -6.90 -19.66
CA LYS A 7 1.30 -5.76 -18.74
C LYS A 7 -0.16 -5.29 -18.67
N VAL A 8 -0.92 -5.34 -19.76
CA VAL A 8 -2.35 -5.03 -19.80
C VAL A 8 -3.17 -6.06 -19.01
N LEU A 9 -2.83 -7.35 -19.10
CA LEU A 9 -3.50 -8.43 -18.36
C LEU A 9 -3.14 -8.46 -16.87
N ASN A 10 -1.91 -8.05 -16.50
CA ASN A 10 -1.42 -8.04 -15.12
C ASN A 10 -1.33 -6.60 -14.55
N THR A 11 -2.32 -5.76 -14.82
CA THR A 11 -2.31 -4.35 -14.37
C THR A 11 -2.36 -4.18 -12.85
N GLU A 12 -2.86 -5.18 -12.13
CA GLU A 12 -2.98 -5.21 -10.67
C GLU A 12 -1.64 -5.08 -9.94
N PHE A 13 -0.53 -5.49 -10.58
CA PHE A 13 0.81 -5.49 -9.98
C PHE A 13 1.70 -4.35 -10.48
N LEU A 14 1.17 -3.41 -11.27
CA LEU A 14 1.95 -2.32 -11.86
C LEU A 14 1.82 -1.02 -11.06
N PRO A 15 2.90 -0.23 -10.96
CA PRO A 15 2.84 1.11 -10.38
C PRO A 15 1.78 1.96 -11.11
N ILE A 16 1.09 2.84 -10.37
CA ILE A 16 0.03 3.71 -10.92
C ILE A 16 0.50 4.51 -12.15
N SER A 17 1.75 4.94 -12.18
CA SER A 17 2.35 5.62 -13.34
C SER A 17 2.44 4.72 -14.58
N GLU A 18 2.79 3.44 -14.43
CA GLU A 18 2.79 2.47 -15.53
C GLU A 18 1.37 2.18 -16.02
N VAL A 19 0.41 2.02 -15.11
CA VAL A 19 -1.00 1.82 -15.46
C VAL A 19 -1.52 3.01 -16.27
N ARG A 20 -1.26 4.24 -15.83
CA ARG A 20 -1.65 5.46 -16.57
C ARG A 20 -0.99 5.52 -17.95
N LYS A 21 0.29 5.14 -18.06
CA LYS A 21 1.00 5.10 -19.34
C LYS A 21 0.36 4.10 -20.32
N ILE A 22 -0.06 2.94 -19.83
CA ILE A 22 -0.77 1.93 -20.63
C ILE A 22 -2.13 2.48 -21.09
N LYS A 23 -2.90 3.13 -20.20
CA LYS A 23 -4.16 3.78 -20.56
C LYS A 23 -3.97 4.80 -21.69
N VAL A 24 -2.94 5.65 -21.61
CA VAL A 24 -2.64 6.63 -22.67
C VAL A 24 -2.28 5.95 -23.99
N TRP A 25 -1.48 4.88 -23.98
CA TRP A 25 -1.17 4.11 -25.19
C TRP A 25 -2.41 3.49 -25.83
N LEU A 26 -3.31 2.93 -25.03
CA LEU A 26 -4.55 2.32 -25.53
C LEU A 26 -5.44 3.37 -26.18
N VAL A 27 -5.64 4.52 -25.52
CA VAL A 27 -6.40 5.64 -26.10
C VAL A 27 -5.71 6.18 -27.35
N MET A 28 -4.39 6.31 -27.37
CA MET A 28 -3.66 6.75 -28.56
C MET A 28 -3.90 5.81 -29.76
N VAL A 29 -3.87 4.49 -29.57
CA VAL A 29 -4.16 3.53 -30.64
C VAL A 29 -5.60 3.69 -31.13
N PHE A 30 -6.56 3.84 -30.21
CA PHE A 30 -7.96 4.08 -30.54
C PHE A 30 -8.16 5.39 -31.34
N LEU A 31 -7.56 6.49 -30.87
CA LEU A 31 -7.60 7.80 -31.54
C LEU A 31 -6.91 7.76 -32.91
N MET A 32 -5.81 7.01 -33.05
CA MET A 32 -5.14 6.82 -34.33
C MET A 32 -6.04 6.09 -35.33
N ILE A 33 -6.70 5.01 -34.91
CA ILE A 33 -7.68 4.30 -35.75
C ILE A 33 -8.80 5.24 -36.18
N LEU A 34 -9.36 6.02 -35.25
CA LEU A 34 -10.37 7.03 -35.56
C LEU A 34 -9.86 8.09 -36.53
N THR A 35 -8.61 8.55 -36.38
CA THR A 35 -8.00 9.54 -37.29
C THR A 35 -7.92 8.98 -38.71
N ILE A 36 -7.44 7.74 -38.85
CA ILE A 36 -7.29 7.08 -40.14
C ILE A 36 -8.66 6.93 -40.83
N ILE A 37 -9.70 6.56 -40.08
CA ILE A 37 -11.08 6.46 -40.60
C ILE A 37 -11.64 7.85 -40.94
N THR A 38 -11.24 8.90 -40.21
CA THR A 38 -11.69 10.27 -40.46
C THR A 38 -11.20 10.82 -41.80
N ILE A 39 -10.06 10.34 -42.33
CA ILE A 39 -9.52 10.81 -43.61
C ILE A 39 -10.49 10.54 -44.78
N PRO A 40 -10.87 9.29 -45.11
CA PRO A 40 -11.83 9.04 -46.19
C PRO A 40 -13.20 9.64 -45.88
N TYR A 41 -13.59 9.67 -44.60
CA TYR A 41 -14.88 10.21 -44.21
C TYR A 41 -14.98 11.74 -44.36
N SER A 42 -13.85 12.46 -44.22
CA SER A 42 -13.78 13.91 -44.44
C SER A 42 -14.15 14.34 -45.86
N ALA A 43 -14.09 13.44 -46.85
CA ALA A 43 -14.54 13.72 -48.20
C ALA A 43 -16.04 14.06 -48.24
N PHE A 44 -16.84 13.45 -47.36
CA PHE A 44 -18.29 13.62 -47.29
C PHE A 44 -18.74 14.86 -46.50
N PHE A 45 -17.82 15.60 -45.90
CA PHE A 45 -18.17 16.77 -45.07
C PHE A 45 -18.27 18.03 -45.92
N ASP A 46 -19.22 18.91 -45.60
CA ASP A 46 -19.42 20.21 -46.26
C ASP A 46 -18.44 21.29 -45.77
N TYR A 47 -17.16 20.94 -45.64
CA TYR A 47 -16.09 21.86 -45.29
C TYR A 47 -15.28 22.30 -46.51
N SER A 48 -14.70 23.49 -46.43
CA SER A 48 -13.68 23.89 -47.40
C SER A 48 -12.48 22.93 -47.34
N ILE A 49 -11.87 22.66 -48.49
CA ILE A 49 -10.71 21.75 -48.61
C ILE A 49 -9.58 22.18 -47.65
N LEU A 50 -9.40 23.49 -47.49
CA LEU A 50 -8.41 24.07 -46.58
C LEU A 50 -8.70 23.72 -45.11
N MET A 51 -9.96 23.79 -44.67
CA MET A 51 -10.34 23.41 -43.30
C MET A 51 -10.19 21.92 -43.04
N LYS A 52 -10.49 21.07 -44.04
CA LYS A 52 -10.28 19.61 -43.95
C LYS A 52 -8.79 19.29 -43.74
N ILE A 53 -7.91 19.87 -44.56
CA ILE A 53 -6.46 19.64 -44.49
C ILE A 53 -5.88 20.13 -43.16
N ILE A 54 -6.27 21.33 -42.71
CA ILE A 54 -5.79 21.89 -41.44
C ILE A 54 -6.21 21.01 -40.27
N THR A 55 -7.47 20.58 -40.24
CA THR A 55 -7.99 19.80 -39.11
C THR A 55 -7.34 18.42 -39.03
N VAL A 56 -7.27 17.70 -40.15
CA VAL A 56 -6.59 16.39 -40.19
C VAL A 56 -5.11 16.52 -39.82
N SER A 57 -4.42 17.53 -40.35
CA SER A 57 -3.00 17.76 -40.00
C SER A 57 -2.82 18.09 -38.52
N SER A 58 -3.71 18.91 -37.94
CA SER A 58 -3.71 19.24 -36.51
C SER A 58 -3.89 18.01 -35.63
N LEU A 59 -4.78 17.09 -36.00
CA LEU A 59 -4.98 15.83 -35.29
C LEU A 59 -3.71 14.95 -35.32
N PHE A 60 -3.03 14.83 -36.46
CA PHE A 60 -1.75 14.11 -36.52
C PHE A 60 -0.65 14.76 -35.67
N ILE A 61 -0.58 16.09 -35.67
CA ILE A 61 0.36 16.83 -34.81
C ILE A 61 0.08 16.54 -33.34
N LEU A 62 -1.19 16.56 -32.92
CA LEU A 62 -1.57 16.26 -31.54
C LEU A 62 -1.24 14.81 -31.15
N LEU A 63 -1.46 13.83 -32.03
CA LEU A 63 -1.03 12.44 -31.80
C LEU A 63 0.48 12.35 -31.60
N PHE A 64 1.25 13.06 -32.42
CA PHE A 64 2.71 13.11 -32.30
C PHE A 64 3.16 13.78 -30.98
N ILE A 65 2.49 14.86 -30.56
CA ILE A 65 2.74 15.50 -29.26
C ILE A 65 2.46 14.53 -28.11
N ILE A 66 1.35 13.79 -28.14
CA ILE A 66 1.03 12.79 -27.10
C ILE A 66 2.14 11.73 -27.04
N PHE A 67 2.65 11.26 -28.20
CA PHE A 67 3.73 10.28 -28.25
C PHE A 67 5.03 10.82 -27.62
N ILE A 68 5.38 12.08 -27.92
CA ILE A 68 6.52 12.76 -27.31
C ILE A 68 6.36 12.88 -25.79
N LEU A 69 5.19 13.31 -25.31
CA LEU A 69 4.93 13.47 -23.87
C LEU A 69 5.04 12.15 -23.12
N VAL A 70 4.55 11.05 -23.71
CA VAL A 70 4.70 9.70 -23.15
C VAL A 70 6.18 9.26 -23.12
N ARG A 71 6.95 9.59 -24.16
CA ARG A 71 8.39 9.28 -24.23
C ARG A 71 9.21 10.03 -23.17
N PHE A 72 8.86 11.28 -22.88
CA PHE A 72 9.48 12.10 -21.82
C PHE A 72 8.86 11.88 -20.43
N ASN A 73 8.05 10.83 -20.25
CA ASN A 73 7.43 10.47 -18.98
C ASN A 73 6.51 11.55 -18.37
N LYS A 74 5.99 12.47 -19.19
CA LYS A 74 5.03 13.51 -18.81
C LYS A 74 3.60 12.99 -18.97
N ILE A 75 3.25 11.96 -18.19
CA ILE A 75 2.03 11.15 -18.38
C ILE A 75 0.75 11.98 -18.16
N ILE A 76 0.70 12.84 -17.14
CA ILE A 76 -0.49 13.68 -16.85
C ILE A 76 -0.76 14.63 -18.02
N ALA A 77 0.27 15.29 -18.56
CA ALA A 77 0.11 16.16 -19.73
C ALA A 77 -0.36 15.37 -20.96
N ALA A 78 0.13 14.14 -21.15
CA ALA A 78 -0.33 13.28 -22.25
C ALA A 78 -1.82 12.92 -22.14
N ILE A 79 -2.32 12.66 -20.92
CA ILE A 79 -3.75 12.45 -20.64
C ILE A 79 -4.55 13.69 -21.04
N GLN A 80 -4.15 14.88 -20.56
CA GLN A 80 -4.83 16.14 -20.87
C GLN A 80 -4.89 16.40 -22.38
N THR A 81 -3.77 16.24 -23.08
CA THR A 81 -3.70 16.44 -24.54
C THR A 81 -4.57 15.42 -25.30
N SER A 82 -4.67 14.17 -24.83
CA SER A 82 -5.55 13.16 -25.44
C SER A 82 -7.04 13.46 -25.26
N ILE A 83 -7.43 14.06 -24.12
CA ILE A 83 -8.80 14.51 -23.89
C ILE A 83 -9.13 15.69 -24.80
N ILE A 84 -8.22 16.67 -24.90
CA ILE A 84 -8.36 17.82 -25.81
C ILE A 84 -8.48 17.34 -27.26
N TYR A 85 -7.65 16.38 -27.67
CA TYR A 85 -7.74 15.73 -28.97
C TYR A 85 -9.16 15.16 -29.19
N SER A 86 -9.70 14.43 -28.22
CA SER A 86 -11.03 13.82 -28.35
C SER A 86 -12.15 14.86 -28.49
N ILE A 87 -12.03 15.99 -27.78
CA ILE A 87 -13.00 17.09 -27.87
C ILE A 87 -12.90 17.77 -29.24
N LEU A 88 -11.70 18.00 -29.76
CA LEU A 88 -11.50 18.56 -31.10
C LEU A 88 -12.06 17.63 -32.19
N LEU A 89 -11.83 16.32 -32.05
CA LEU A 89 -12.40 15.32 -32.93
C LEU A 89 -13.94 15.39 -32.89
N MET A 90 -14.53 15.39 -31.70
CA MET A 90 -15.98 15.54 -31.52
C MET A 90 -16.50 16.81 -32.21
N LEU A 91 -15.88 17.98 -32.00
CA LEU A 91 -16.29 19.24 -32.62
C LEU A 91 -16.23 19.18 -34.15
N TYR A 92 -15.20 18.56 -34.72
CA TYR A 92 -15.10 18.39 -36.18
C TYR A 92 -16.25 17.56 -36.75
N TYR A 93 -16.66 16.50 -36.04
CA TYR A 93 -17.79 15.67 -36.46
C TYR A 93 -19.16 16.35 -36.27
N THR A 94 -19.32 17.26 -35.29
CA THR A 94 -20.60 17.95 -35.05
C THR A 94 -21.06 18.83 -36.20
N GLN A 95 -20.13 19.32 -37.01
CA GLN A 95 -20.38 20.28 -38.08
C GLN A 95 -20.30 19.63 -39.47
N GLY A 96 -19.82 18.39 -39.59
CA GLY A 96 -19.58 17.72 -40.87
C GLY A 96 -20.53 16.56 -41.21
N VAL A 97 -21.36 16.09 -40.28
CA VAL A 97 -22.14 14.84 -40.40
C VAL A 97 -23.59 15.03 -39.99
N ASN A 98 -24.44 14.10 -40.41
CA ASN A 98 -25.79 13.94 -39.88
C ASN A 98 -25.81 13.96 -38.34
N SER A 99 -26.79 14.66 -37.78
CA SER A 99 -26.89 15.04 -36.38
C SER A 99 -26.88 13.85 -35.42
N PHE A 100 -27.41 12.70 -35.83
CA PHE A 100 -27.33 11.46 -35.04
C PHE A 100 -25.89 10.95 -34.86
N TYR A 101 -25.08 10.90 -35.92
CA TYR A 101 -23.70 10.43 -35.80
C TYR A 101 -22.85 11.41 -35.00
N ALA A 102 -23.03 12.71 -35.21
CA ALA A 102 -22.44 13.76 -34.40
C ALA A 102 -22.78 13.60 -32.90
N TYR A 103 -24.03 13.23 -32.59
CA TYR A 103 -24.47 13.01 -31.22
C TYR A 103 -23.73 11.84 -30.53
N LEU A 104 -23.41 10.77 -31.26
CA LEU A 104 -22.61 9.64 -30.72
C LEU A 104 -21.19 10.05 -30.33
N PHE A 105 -20.59 11.05 -31.00
CA PHE A 105 -19.24 11.51 -30.67
C PHE A 105 -19.15 12.18 -29.29
N PHE A 106 -20.25 12.75 -28.76
CA PHE A 106 -20.28 13.23 -27.37
C PHE A 106 -20.09 12.08 -26.37
N TYR A 107 -20.71 10.92 -26.62
CA TYR A 107 -20.52 9.73 -25.77
C TYR A 107 -19.14 9.11 -25.93
N ILE A 108 -18.57 9.11 -27.15
CA ILE A 108 -17.20 8.64 -27.38
C ILE A 108 -16.21 9.52 -26.59
N ALA A 109 -16.37 10.85 -26.67
CA ALA A 109 -15.54 11.79 -25.92
C ALA A 109 -15.69 11.61 -24.40
N LEU A 110 -16.93 11.51 -23.90
CA LEU A 110 -17.17 11.22 -22.48
C LEU A 110 -16.55 9.88 -22.06
N SER A 111 -16.66 8.84 -22.88
CA SER A 111 -16.10 7.52 -22.57
C SER A 111 -14.57 7.54 -22.47
N ILE A 112 -13.88 8.30 -23.32
CA ILE A 112 -12.43 8.50 -23.22
C ILE A 112 -12.07 9.21 -21.92
N ILE A 113 -12.82 10.25 -21.53
CA ILE A 113 -12.59 10.97 -20.27
C ILE A 113 -12.83 10.04 -19.07
N ILE A 114 -13.91 9.24 -19.08
CA ILE A 114 -14.25 8.26 -18.04
C ILE A 114 -13.17 7.20 -17.91
N PHE A 115 -12.64 6.71 -19.03
CA PHE A 115 -11.61 5.66 -19.05
C PHE A 115 -10.34 6.05 -18.26
N TYR A 116 -9.98 7.34 -18.27
CA TYR A 116 -8.86 7.83 -17.47
C TYR A 116 -9.15 7.80 -15.96
N GLN A 117 -10.41 7.88 -15.54
CA GLN A 117 -10.87 7.89 -14.14
C GLN A 117 -10.20 9.00 -13.30
N GLU A 118 -9.88 10.14 -13.92
CA GLU A 118 -9.36 11.31 -13.22
C GLU A 118 -10.49 12.27 -12.90
N VAL A 119 -10.78 12.47 -11.61
CA VAL A 119 -11.96 13.21 -11.11
C VAL A 119 -11.97 14.66 -11.61
N PHE A 120 -10.84 15.35 -11.51
CA PHE A 120 -10.72 16.75 -11.94
C PHE A 120 -10.91 16.90 -13.46
N SER A 121 -10.26 16.03 -14.24
CA SER A 121 -10.40 15.99 -15.69
C SER A 121 -11.84 15.68 -16.10
N TYR A 122 -12.49 14.75 -15.41
CA TYR A 122 -13.88 14.40 -15.66
C TYR A 122 -14.85 15.54 -15.32
N LEU A 123 -14.64 16.23 -14.20
CA LEU A 123 -15.46 17.37 -13.79
C LEU A 123 -15.35 18.51 -14.80
N ILE A 124 -14.14 18.89 -15.24
CA ILE A 124 -13.97 20.01 -16.17
C ILE A 124 -14.39 19.63 -17.59
N TYR A 125 -13.70 18.66 -18.20
CA TYR A 125 -13.91 18.34 -19.61
C TYR A 125 -15.24 17.62 -19.83
N GLY A 126 -15.65 16.74 -18.90
CA GLY A 126 -16.94 16.07 -19.00
C GLY A 126 -18.10 17.06 -18.94
N THR A 127 -18.05 18.06 -18.04
CA THR A 127 -19.07 19.11 -17.99
C THR A 127 -19.09 19.93 -19.28
N ILE A 128 -17.93 20.30 -19.83
CA ILE A 128 -17.85 21.00 -21.12
C ILE A 128 -18.51 20.19 -22.23
N VAL A 129 -18.23 18.88 -22.32
CA VAL A 129 -18.82 17.99 -23.33
C VAL A 129 -20.34 17.87 -23.16
N VAL A 130 -20.84 17.79 -21.92
CA VAL A 130 -22.30 17.74 -21.66
C VAL A 130 -22.98 19.06 -22.01
N ILE A 131 -22.38 20.21 -21.68
CA ILE A 131 -22.91 21.52 -22.04
C ILE A 131 -22.97 21.66 -23.57
N LEU A 132 -21.88 21.33 -24.26
CA LEU A 132 -21.81 21.38 -25.71
C LEU A 132 -22.81 20.41 -26.37
N GLY A 133 -22.96 19.19 -25.84
CA GLY A 133 -23.89 18.19 -26.35
C GLY A 133 -25.35 18.57 -26.13
N SER A 134 -25.66 19.17 -24.98
CA SER A 134 -26.99 19.71 -24.68
C SER A 134 -27.32 20.87 -25.63
N TYR A 135 -26.38 21.80 -25.83
CA TYR A 135 -26.52 22.89 -26.80
C TYR A 135 -26.71 22.37 -28.22
N TYR A 136 -25.89 21.40 -28.65
CA TYR A 136 -25.98 20.79 -29.97
C TYR A 136 -27.36 20.17 -30.24
N THR A 137 -27.87 19.39 -29.28
CA THR A 137 -29.18 18.73 -29.37
C THR A 137 -30.33 19.75 -29.48
N LEU A 138 -30.19 20.91 -28.86
CA LEU A 138 -31.21 21.97 -28.90
C LEU A 138 -31.17 22.81 -30.19
N VAL A 139 -30.01 22.92 -30.85
CA VAL A 139 -29.86 23.69 -32.10
C VAL A 139 -30.15 22.82 -33.32
N PHE A 140 -29.68 21.57 -33.35
CA PHE A 140 -29.74 20.67 -34.51
C PHE A 140 -30.85 19.63 -34.41
N LYS A 141 -32.04 20.06 -33.94
CA LYS A 141 -33.20 19.20 -33.62
C LYS A 141 -33.71 18.38 -34.81
N GLU A 142 -33.62 18.94 -36.02
CA GLU A 142 -34.22 18.38 -37.24
C GLU A 142 -33.54 17.09 -37.73
N GLY A 143 -32.27 16.84 -37.35
CA GLY A 143 -31.53 15.63 -37.75
C GLY A 143 -31.57 14.49 -36.71
N LEU A 144 -32.20 14.71 -35.56
CA LEU A 144 -32.27 13.75 -34.45
C LEU A 144 -33.67 13.14 -34.27
N ILE A 145 -34.69 13.77 -34.86
CA ILE A 145 -36.10 13.51 -34.60
C ILE A 145 -36.78 13.24 -35.94
N ILE A 146 -37.57 12.18 -36.03
CA ILE A 146 -38.38 11.88 -37.22
C ILE A 146 -39.62 12.78 -37.20
N THR A 147 -40.12 13.20 -38.35
CA THR A 147 -41.28 14.10 -38.49
C THR A 147 -42.58 13.65 -37.80
N ASN A 148 -42.65 12.42 -37.30
CA ASN A 148 -43.79 11.86 -36.54
C ASN A 148 -43.53 11.67 -35.03
N ASP A 149 -42.40 12.16 -34.50
CA ASP A 149 -42.08 12.00 -33.09
C ASP A 149 -42.89 12.95 -32.18
N ILE A 150 -43.08 12.50 -30.94
CA ILE A 150 -43.80 13.23 -29.89
C ILE A 150 -43.12 14.57 -29.62
N ILE A 151 -43.91 15.63 -29.48
CA ILE A 151 -43.46 16.98 -29.11
C ILE A 151 -42.61 16.89 -27.83
N GLY A 152 -41.32 17.22 -27.93
CA GLY A 152 -40.38 17.19 -26.81
C GLY A 152 -39.42 15.99 -26.77
N SER A 153 -39.43 15.10 -27.76
CA SER A 153 -38.49 13.96 -27.85
C SER A 153 -37.00 14.35 -27.75
N GLN A 154 -36.62 15.55 -28.21
CA GLN A 154 -35.25 16.11 -28.04
C GLN A 154 -34.75 16.12 -26.59
N TYR A 155 -35.66 16.32 -25.62
CA TYR A 155 -35.27 16.38 -24.22
C TYR A 155 -34.86 15.01 -23.68
N ILE A 156 -35.33 13.92 -24.30
CA ILE A 156 -34.92 12.56 -23.93
C ILE A 156 -33.42 12.39 -24.20
N PHE A 157 -32.92 12.88 -25.34
CA PHE A 157 -31.49 12.84 -25.65
C PHE A 157 -30.67 13.65 -24.64
N VAL A 158 -31.08 14.90 -24.35
CA VAL A 158 -30.40 15.73 -23.34
C VAL A 158 -30.39 15.06 -21.97
N VAL A 159 -31.52 14.51 -21.52
CA VAL A 159 -31.63 13.80 -20.24
C VAL A 159 -30.76 12.54 -20.23
N MET A 160 -30.71 11.76 -21.31
CA MET A 160 -29.83 10.60 -21.40
C MET A 160 -28.35 11.00 -21.31
N LEU A 161 -27.94 12.09 -21.94
CA LEU A 161 -26.57 12.59 -21.86
C LEU A 161 -26.20 13.02 -20.44
N ILE A 162 -27.08 13.77 -19.78
CA ILE A 162 -26.90 14.23 -18.39
C ILE A 162 -26.87 13.02 -17.44
N LEU A 163 -27.78 12.07 -17.60
CA LEU A 163 -27.85 10.88 -16.75
C LEU A 163 -26.59 10.01 -16.93
N PHE A 164 -26.13 9.84 -18.18
CA PHE A 164 -24.86 9.16 -18.47
C PHE A 164 -23.69 9.85 -17.76
N TYR A 165 -23.64 11.19 -17.74
CA TYR A 165 -22.64 11.93 -16.98
C TYR A 165 -22.76 11.70 -15.47
N ILE A 166 -23.95 11.86 -14.87
CA ILE A 166 -24.13 11.73 -13.42
C ILE A 166 -23.79 10.31 -12.92
N VAL A 167 -24.24 9.26 -13.62
CA VAL A 167 -23.97 7.87 -13.23
C VAL A 167 -22.47 7.59 -13.22
N ASN A 168 -21.76 8.02 -14.26
CA ASN A 168 -20.31 7.84 -14.33
C ASN A 168 -19.55 8.70 -13.33
N PHE A 169 -20.05 9.90 -13.01
CA PHE A 169 -19.49 10.73 -11.95
C PHE A 169 -19.53 10.02 -10.60
N ILE A 170 -20.69 9.47 -10.23
CA ILE A 170 -20.88 8.70 -8.99
C ILE A 170 -19.94 7.49 -8.97
N HIS A 171 -19.80 6.78 -10.10
CA HIS A 171 -18.89 5.66 -10.21
C HIS A 171 -17.42 6.05 -9.97
N ILE A 172 -16.97 7.17 -10.54
CA ILE A 172 -15.61 7.71 -10.34
C ILE A 172 -15.38 8.09 -8.87
N LEU A 173 -16.34 8.78 -8.23
CA LEU A 173 -16.24 9.14 -6.80
C LEU A 173 -16.17 7.91 -5.90
N HIS A 174 -16.95 6.87 -6.20
CA HIS A 174 -16.90 5.62 -5.44
C HIS A 174 -15.53 4.94 -5.55
N ASN A 175 -14.95 4.90 -6.75
CA ASN A 175 -13.60 4.36 -6.95
C ASN A 175 -12.54 5.17 -6.20
N GLU A 176 -12.60 6.50 -6.24
CA GLU A 176 -11.65 7.37 -5.52
C GLU A 176 -11.73 7.16 -4.00
N LYS A 177 -12.95 7.00 -3.46
CA LYS A 177 -13.15 6.63 -2.07
C LYS A 177 -12.49 5.30 -1.74
N LEU A 178 -12.76 4.24 -2.51
CA LEU A 178 -12.16 2.91 -2.30
C LEU A 178 -10.63 2.97 -2.29
N TYR A 179 -10.02 3.72 -3.21
CA TYR A 179 -8.57 3.91 -3.24
C TYR A 179 -8.05 4.61 -1.98
N THR A 180 -8.77 5.60 -1.48
CA THR A 180 -8.41 6.33 -0.27
C THR A 180 -8.49 5.43 0.97
N ASP A 181 -9.55 4.64 1.08
CA ASP A 181 -9.75 3.70 2.18
C ASP A 181 -8.67 2.60 2.17
N LEU A 182 -8.36 2.03 1.00
CA LEU A 182 -7.28 1.05 0.84
C LEU A 182 -5.91 1.61 1.20
N ASN A 183 -5.62 2.85 0.80
CA ASN A 183 -4.37 3.51 1.15
C ASN A 183 -4.27 3.76 2.65
N TYR A 184 -5.37 4.16 3.29
CA TYR A 184 -5.41 4.35 4.74
C TYR A 184 -5.15 3.04 5.50
N GLU A 185 -5.82 1.95 5.12
CA GLU A 185 -5.59 0.63 5.70
C GLU A 185 -4.15 0.15 5.46
N TRP A 186 -3.58 0.38 4.27
CA TRP A 186 -2.19 0.06 3.99
C TRP A 186 -1.20 0.81 4.89
N VAL A 187 -1.40 2.12 5.09
CA VAL A 187 -0.56 2.92 6.02
C VAL A 187 -0.67 2.41 7.45
N LYS A 188 -1.89 2.08 7.90
CA LYS A 188 -2.14 1.51 9.23
C LYS A 188 -1.45 0.15 9.40
N MET A 189 -1.53 -0.72 8.40
CA MET A 189 -0.87 -2.02 8.38
C MET A 189 0.65 -1.88 8.47
N ASN A 190 1.24 -0.99 7.66
CA ASN A 190 2.68 -0.74 7.69
C ASN A 190 3.15 -0.26 9.05
N ARG A 191 2.37 0.60 9.73
CA ARG A 191 2.71 1.05 11.08
C ARG A 191 2.73 -0.12 12.08
N ILE A 192 1.79 -1.05 11.95
CA ILE A 192 1.73 -2.25 12.80
C ILE A 192 2.91 -3.18 12.50
N ILE A 193 3.19 -3.44 11.22
CA ILE A 193 4.34 -4.24 10.78
C ILE A 193 5.65 -3.64 11.29
N HIS A 194 5.82 -2.33 11.16
CA HIS A 194 7.01 -1.64 11.64
C HIS A 194 7.19 -1.83 13.15
N LYS A 195 6.11 -1.73 13.94
CA LYS A 195 6.16 -1.99 15.38
C LYS A 195 6.57 -3.44 15.69
N TYR A 196 6.01 -4.42 14.99
CA TYR A 196 6.41 -5.81 15.17
C TYR A 196 7.87 -6.05 14.78
N GLN A 197 8.36 -5.38 13.75
CA GLN A 197 9.76 -5.42 13.35
C GLN A 197 10.67 -4.79 14.42
N ASP A 198 10.26 -3.68 15.04
CA ASP A 198 10.97 -3.11 16.20
C ASP A 198 11.04 -4.12 17.35
N ASP A 199 9.92 -4.78 17.68
CA ASP A 199 9.88 -5.80 18.73
C ASP A 199 10.79 -7.00 18.39
N ILE A 200 10.73 -7.50 17.14
CA ILE A 200 11.60 -8.60 16.68
C ILE A 200 13.07 -8.20 16.77
N LEU A 201 13.41 -7.00 16.32
CA LEU A 201 14.79 -6.49 16.37
C LEU A 201 15.28 -6.42 17.82
N PHE A 202 14.46 -5.88 18.72
CA PHE A 202 14.76 -5.81 20.15
C PHE A 202 15.07 -7.21 20.74
N TYR A 203 14.21 -8.21 20.49
CA TYR A 203 14.46 -9.58 20.96
C TYR A 203 15.68 -10.24 20.33
N LEU A 204 15.95 -9.98 19.04
CA LEU A 204 17.16 -10.47 18.38
C LEU A 204 18.43 -9.87 18.99
N GLU A 205 18.39 -8.60 19.37
CA GLU A 205 19.50 -7.94 20.05
C GLU A 205 19.70 -8.47 21.47
N ASP A 206 18.63 -8.71 22.23
CA ASP A 206 18.70 -9.32 23.56
C ASP A 206 19.35 -10.71 23.52
N ILE A 207 18.88 -11.59 22.62
CA ILE A 207 19.45 -12.94 22.43
C ILE A 207 20.93 -12.86 22.04
N ARG A 208 21.29 -11.89 21.19
CA ARG A 208 22.69 -11.67 20.78
C ARG A 208 23.56 -11.21 21.96
N GLN A 209 23.06 -10.29 22.78
CA GLN A 209 23.75 -9.79 23.97
C GLN A 209 23.96 -10.90 25.01
N GLU A 210 22.95 -11.74 25.23
CA GLU A 210 23.04 -12.93 26.10
C GLU A 210 24.09 -13.91 25.59
N ALA A 211 24.21 -14.08 24.27
CA ALA A 211 25.25 -14.89 23.65
C ALA A 211 26.64 -14.24 23.61
N HIS A 212 26.79 -13.01 24.14
CA HIS A 212 28.01 -12.20 24.11
C HIS A 212 28.60 -12.00 22.69
N LEU A 213 27.72 -11.94 21.69
CA LEU A 213 28.12 -11.71 20.31
C LEU A 213 28.16 -10.20 20.00
N PRO A 214 29.19 -9.70 19.31
CA PRO A 214 29.25 -8.30 18.89
C PRO A 214 28.19 -8.01 17.83
N SER A 215 27.88 -6.73 17.66
CA SER A 215 27.03 -6.28 16.55
C SER A 215 27.58 -6.74 15.20
N ILE A 216 26.71 -7.10 14.26
CA ILE A 216 27.12 -7.60 12.94
C ILE A 216 28.08 -6.63 12.23
N TYR A 217 27.82 -5.32 12.31
CA TYR A 217 28.69 -4.31 11.69
C TYR A 217 30.06 -4.20 12.37
N GLU A 218 30.24 -4.66 13.61
CA GLU A 218 31.51 -4.68 14.34
C GLU A 218 32.30 -5.98 14.15
N ASN A 219 31.66 -7.01 13.60
CA ASN A 219 32.31 -8.28 13.36
C ASN A 219 33.38 -8.13 12.26
N ARG A 220 34.64 -8.37 12.64
CA ARG A 220 35.81 -8.25 11.75
C ARG A 220 35.73 -9.17 10.54
N GLU A 221 35.18 -10.38 10.70
CA GLU A 221 35.03 -11.32 9.58
C GLU A 221 34.01 -10.80 8.58
N PHE A 222 32.90 -10.24 9.07
CA PHE A 222 31.88 -9.62 8.22
C PHE A 222 32.42 -8.39 7.48
N GLN A 223 33.12 -7.49 8.18
CA GLN A 223 33.75 -6.32 7.56
C GLN A 223 34.74 -6.76 6.48
N LYS A 224 35.63 -7.71 6.79
CA LYS A 224 36.62 -8.23 5.85
C LYS A 224 35.96 -8.84 4.61
N ALA A 225 34.97 -9.71 4.78
CA ALA A 225 34.24 -10.31 3.67
C ALA A 225 33.51 -9.25 2.82
N SER A 226 32.91 -8.25 3.47
CA SER A 226 32.21 -7.16 2.77
C SER A 226 33.17 -6.30 1.94
N PHE A 227 34.36 -6.00 2.47
CA PHE A 227 35.41 -5.29 1.72
C PHE A 227 35.95 -6.12 0.56
N GLU A 228 36.27 -7.39 0.78
CA GLU A 228 36.76 -8.30 -0.27
C GLU A 228 35.74 -8.45 -1.40
N LEU A 229 34.45 -8.60 -1.06
CA LEU A 229 33.37 -8.65 -2.05
C LEU A 229 33.22 -7.31 -2.79
N SER A 230 33.39 -6.19 -2.09
CA SER A 230 33.31 -4.86 -2.71
C SER A 230 34.45 -4.61 -3.68
N GLU A 231 35.67 -5.04 -3.34
CA GLU A 231 36.84 -5.01 -4.20
C GLU A 231 36.64 -5.92 -5.43
N PHE A 232 36.17 -7.14 -5.23
CA PHE A 232 35.84 -8.05 -6.33
C PHE A 232 34.76 -7.47 -7.26
N ILE A 233 33.68 -6.91 -6.72
CA ILE A 233 32.62 -6.28 -7.51
C ILE A 233 33.15 -5.07 -8.27
N ALA A 234 34.01 -4.27 -7.63
CA ALA A 234 34.67 -3.13 -8.24
C ALA A 234 35.53 -3.54 -9.44
N GLU A 235 36.29 -4.63 -9.32
CA GLU A 235 37.08 -5.20 -10.43
C GLU A 235 36.22 -5.71 -11.59
N GLN A 236 35.04 -6.26 -11.31
CA GLN A 236 34.17 -6.85 -12.33
C GLN A 236 33.25 -5.84 -13.04
N ILE A 237 32.81 -4.78 -12.36
CA ILE A 237 31.72 -3.91 -12.83
C ILE A 237 32.19 -2.54 -13.37
N MET A 238 33.30 -1.95 -12.86
CA MET A 238 33.63 -0.55 -13.20
C MET A 238 35.11 -0.29 -13.49
N LYS A 239 35.38 0.73 -14.35
CA LYS A 239 36.72 1.28 -14.60
C LYS A 239 37.31 2.05 -13.41
N ASP A 240 36.49 2.46 -12.44
CA ASP A 240 36.88 3.26 -11.27
C ASP A 240 36.43 2.57 -9.96
N GLY A 241 37.08 1.45 -9.61
CA GLY A 241 36.77 0.66 -8.41
C GLY A 241 36.86 1.40 -7.07
N LYS A 242 37.51 2.57 -7.04
CA LYS A 242 37.61 3.43 -5.85
C LYS A 242 36.25 3.92 -5.33
N GLU A 243 35.25 4.10 -6.19
CA GLU A 243 33.95 4.62 -5.77
C GLU A 243 33.18 3.62 -4.88
N ILE A 244 33.29 2.32 -5.16
CA ILE A 244 32.60 1.28 -4.37
C ILE A 244 33.26 1.10 -2.99
N ILE A 245 34.59 1.17 -2.93
CA ILE A 245 35.33 1.12 -1.66
C ILE A 245 34.97 2.33 -0.79
N ASN A 246 34.95 3.54 -1.36
CA ASN A 246 34.55 4.75 -0.65
C ASN A 246 33.09 4.68 -0.15
N LEU A 247 32.19 4.01 -0.88
CA LEU A 247 30.82 3.75 -0.47
C LEU A 247 30.76 2.81 0.74
N MET A 248 31.60 1.78 0.78
CA MET A 248 31.70 0.86 1.92
C MET A 248 32.25 1.56 3.16
N ASP A 249 33.30 2.38 3.00
CA ASP A 249 33.85 3.19 4.09
C ASP A 249 32.79 4.14 4.66
N LEU A 250 32.04 4.81 3.78
CA LEU A 250 30.92 5.65 4.19
C LEU A 250 29.83 4.84 4.91
N TYR A 251 29.51 3.64 4.44
CA TYR A 251 28.51 2.78 5.08
C TYR A 251 28.90 2.42 6.52
N ILE A 252 30.16 2.02 6.75
CA ILE A 252 30.68 1.73 8.10
C ILE A 252 30.69 3.02 8.95
N TYR A 253 31.11 4.14 8.37
CA TYR A 253 31.10 5.42 9.06
C TYR A 253 29.69 5.85 9.52
N ILE A 254 28.65 5.54 8.73
CA ILE A 254 27.26 5.80 9.12
C ILE A 254 26.86 4.95 10.34
N HIS A 255 27.28 3.69 10.41
CA HIS A 255 27.07 2.84 11.60
C HIS A 255 27.77 3.39 12.84
N GLU A 256 28.99 3.92 12.71
CA GLU A 256 29.76 4.44 13.85
C GLU A 256 29.25 5.80 14.37
N LYS A 257 28.88 6.72 13.47
CA LYS A 257 28.46 8.08 13.84
C LYS A 257 26.96 8.27 13.95
N GLY A 258 26.18 7.41 13.32
CA GLY A 258 24.74 7.56 13.19
C GLY A 258 24.35 8.53 12.09
N LEU A 259 23.32 8.13 11.32
CA LEU A 259 22.87 8.85 10.12
C LEU A 259 22.47 10.31 10.40
N LYS A 260 21.76 10.57 11.51
CA LYS A 260 21.28 11.93 11.86
C LYS A 260 22.44 12.93 12.01
N GLN A 261 23.52 12.51 12.67
CA GLN A 261 24.68 13.37 12.89
C GLN A 261 25.36 13.78 11.57
N ILE A 262 25.35 12.88 10.58
CA ILE A 262 25.92 13.14 9.24
C ILE A 262 25.02 14.09 8.43
N LEU A 263 23.70 13.92 8.52
CA LEU A 263 22.74 14.76 7.79
C LEU A 263 22.68 16.18 8.34
N ASP A 264 22.78 16.35 9.66
CA ASP A 264 22.69 17.64 10.32
C ASP A 264 24.00 18.44 10.28
N ASN A 265 25.14 17.80 9.99
CA ASN A 265 26.45 18.46 9.94
C ASN A 265 26.54 19.43 8.73
N PRO A 266 26.71 20.75 8.93
CA PRO A 266 26.79 21.72 7.84
C PRO A 266 28.08 21.61 7.00
N GLU A 267 29.13 20.96 7.51
CA GLU A 267 30.43 20.82 6.84
C GLU A 267 30.45 19.70 5.79
N ILE A 268 29.46 18.80 5.83
CA ILE A 268 29.38 17.65 4.91
C ILE A 268 28.71 18.06 3.60
N SER A 269 29.29 17.63 2.47
CA SER A 269 28.78 17.95 1.13
C SER A 269 27.36 17.41 0.89
N VAL A 270 26.57 18.13 0.08
CA VAL A 270 25.19 17.72 -0.27
C VAL A 270 25.15 16.35 -0.96
N ALA A 271 26.15 16.05 -1.79
CA ALA A 271 26.27 14.75 -2.44
C ALA A 271 26.46 13.62 -1.42
N MET A 272 27.35 13.82 -0.44
CA MET A 272 27.60 12.87 0.64
C MET A 272 26.37 12.65 1.52
N LYS A 273 25.63 13.71 1.85
CA LYS A 273 24.35 13.60 2.58
C LYS A 273 23.32 12.80 1.82
N LYS A 274 23.21 13.02 0.50
CA LYS A 274 22.27 12.28 -0.35
C LYS A 274 22.61 10.79 -0.42
N ILE A 275 23.90 10.46 -0.57
CA ILE A 275 24.38 9.08 -0.58
C ILE A 275 24.17 8.44 0.80
N SER A 276 24.49 9.14 1.88
CA SER A 276 24.30 8.66 3.25
C SER A 276 22.83 8.36 3.55
N ASN A 277 21.90 9.23 3.12
CA ASN A 277 20.47 9.00 3.25
C ASN A 277 19.99 7.79 2.43
N MET A 278 20.63 7.50 1.29
CA MET A 278 20.33 6.31 0.49
C MET A 278 20.83 5.04 1.18
N LEU A 279 22.07 5.07 1.72
CA LEU A 279 22.66 3.98 2.48
C LEU A 279 21.95 3.71 3.81
N GLY A 280 21.36 4.75 4.43
CA GLY A 280 20.59 4.66 5.66
C GLY A 280 19.45 3.64 5.61
N LYS A 281 18.92 3.35 4.41
CA LYS A 281 17.88 2.34 4.19
C LYS A 281 18.34 0.90 4.36
N TYR A 282 19.66 0.69 4.43
CA TYR A 282 20.30 -0.62 4.46
C TYR A 282 21.09 -0.87 5.73
N LEU A 283 20.96 0.00 6.75
CA LEU A 283 21.67 -0.18 8.01
C LEU A 283 21.24 -1.48 8.68
N LEU A 284 22.25 -2.28 9.04
CA LEU A 284 22.11 -3.49 9.83
C LEU A 284 21.77 -3.15 11.29
N ASN A 285 21.06 -4.05 11.95
CA ASN A 285 20.64 -3.90 13.35
C ASN A 285 19.79 -2.65 13.63
N GLU A 286 19.23 -2.04 12.58
CA GLU A 286 18.25 -0.98 12.68
C GLU A 286 16.99 -1.42 11.95
N ASN A 287 15.82 -0.91 12.37
CA ASN A 287 14.57 -1.18 11.65
C ASN A 287 14.52 -0.34 10.37
N THR A 288 15.20 -0.85 9.34
CA THR A 288 15.34 -0.22 8.03
C THR A 288 14.55 -0.97 6.95
N ASP A 289 14.49 -0.40 5.74
CA ASP A 289 13.88 -1.05 4.58
C ASP A 289 14.52 -2.44 4.30
N MET A 290 15.83 -2.58 4.54
CA MET A 290 16.54 -3.85 4.39
C MET A 290 16.09 -4.88 5.44
N PHE A 291 16.00 -4.49 6.71
CA PHE A 291 15.49 -5.38 7.76
C PHE A 291 14.05 -5.80 7.46
N SER A 292 13.21 -4.85 7.05
CA SER A 292 11.85 -5.13 6.59
C SER A 292 11.80 -6.14 5.45
N MET A 293 12.68 -6.00 4.46
CA MET A 293 12.77 -6.92 3.33
C MET A 293 13.20 -8.32 3.78
N LEU A 294 14.17 -8.43 4.68
CA LEU A 294 14.63 -9.70 5.24
C LEU A 294 13.53 -10.41 6.03
N ILE A 295 12.82 -9.71 6.90
CA ILE A 295 11.69 -10.28 7.65
C ILE A 295 10.57 -10.72 6.70
N ASN A 296 10.22 -9.91 5.70
CA ASN A 296 9.21 -10.29 4.70
C ASN A 296 9.64 -11.51 3.88
N PHE A 297 10.92 -11.63 3.55
CA PHE A 297 11.46 -12.82 2.90
C PHE A 297 11.33 -14.03 3.82
N TYR A 298 11.79 -13.91 5.07
CA TYR A 298 11.73 -14.98 6.06
C TYR A 298 10.29 -15.48 6.28
N VAL A 299 9.34 -14.59 6.54
CA VAL A 299 7.92 -14.93 6.77
C VAL A 299 7.26 -15.54 5.53
N ARG A 300 7.73 -15.20 4.32
CA ARG A 300 7.16 -15.77 3.08
C ARG A 300 7.61 -17.20 2.81
N PHE A 301 8.83 -17.56 3.22
CA PHE A 301 9.43 -18.86 2.93
C PHE A 301 9.43 -19.81 4.12
N GLU A 302 9.37 -19.31 5.35
CA GLU A 302 9.10 -20.16 6.50
C GLU A 302 7.61 -20.47 6.61
N GLU A 303 7.30 -21.77 6.69
CA GLU A 303 5.96 -22.20 7.02
C GLU A 303 5.64 -21.75 8.45
N THR A 304 4.70 -20.81 8.57
CA THR A 304 4.14 -20.48 9.89
C THR A 304 3.58 -21.75 10.50
N LYS A 305 4.08 -22.15 11.67
CA LYS A 305 3.58 -23.32 12.40
C LYS A 305 2.06 -23.21 12.50
N THR A 306 1.36 -24.30 12.17
CA THR A 306 -0.10 -24.33 12.22
C THR A 306 -0.59 -23.89 13.60
N TYR A 307 -1.71 -23.18 13.62
CA TYR A 307 -2.31 -22.78 14.89
C TYR A 307 -2.69 -24.04 15.67
N GLN A 308 -2.13 -24.18 16.86
CA GLN A 308 -2.51 -25.21 17.82
C GLN A 308 -3.21 -24.51 18.98
N LYS A 309 -4.37 -25.03 19.40
CA LYS A 309 -5.17 -24.46 20.50
C LYS A 309 -4.36 -24.34 21.80
N ASN A 310 -3.39 -25.24 21.99
CA ASN A 310 -2.44 -25.25 23.11
C ASN A 310 -1.01 -24.97 22.62
N ARG A 311 -0.82 -23.95 21.75
CA ARG A 311 0.49 -23.58 21.22
C ARG A 311 1.52 -23.28 22.32
N TYR A 312 1.06 -22.76 23.45
CA TYR A 312 1.88 -22.51 24.62
C TYR A 312 1.60 -23.58 25.65
N SER A 313 2.66 -24.18 26.20
CA SER A 313 2.51 -24.99 27.39
C SER A 313 2.32 -24.08 28.59
N TYR A 314 1.24 -24.31 29.32
CA TYR A 314 0.94 -23.59 30.55
C TYR A 314 1.40 -24.36 31.79
N SER A 315 1.84 -25.61 31.64
CA SER A 315 2.42 -26.38 32.73
C SER A 315 3.80 -25.82 33.07
N VAL A 316 3.98 -25.41 34.32
CA VAL A 316 5.26 -24.86 34.80
C VAL A 316 6.38 -25.90 34.71
N GLU A 317 6.06 -27.19 34.76
CA GLU A 317 7.03 -28.27 34.57
C GLU A 317 7.63 -28.32 33.16
N GLU A 318 6.86 -27.91 32.15
CA GLU A 318 7.34 -27.85 30.77
C GLU A 318 8.09 -26.54 30.47
N ILE A 319 7.94 -25.53 31.34
CA ILE A 319 8.62 -24.23 31.24
C ILE A 319 9.98 -24.29 31.94
N THR A 320 10.06 -24.94 33.11
CA THR A 320 11.31 -25.07 33.88
C THR A 320 11.44 -26.40 34.59
N ASN A 321 12.64 -26.98 34.54
CA ASN A 321 13.00 -28.21 35.25
C ASN A 321 13.47 -27.94 36.69
N LYS A 322 13.59 -26.66 37.09
CA LYS A 322 14.10 -26.28 38.40
C LYS A 322 12.98 -26.18 39.44
N LYS A 323 13.08 -26.96 40.51
CA LYS A 323 12.02 -27.07 41.54
C LYS A 323 11.79 -25.75 42.30
N ASP A 324 12.84 -25.00 42.55
CA ASP A 324 12.79 -23.66 43.16
C ASP A 324 12.01 -22.68 42.29
N GLU A 325 12.24 -22.66 40.98
CA GLU A 325 11.48 -21.81 40.04
C GLU A 325 9.99 -22.23 39.99
N GLN A 326 9.70 -23.53 40.03
CA GLN A 326 8.32 -24.04 40.08
C GLN A 326 7.59 -23.63 41.37
N ILE A 327 8.25 -23.69 42.53
CA ILE A 327 7.69 -23.26 43.81
C ILE A 327 7.46 -21.75 43.81
N ILE A 328 8.39 -20.95 43.27
CA ILE A 328 8.23 -19.50 43.16
C ILE A 328 7.03 -19.15 42.27
N ALA A 329 6.91 -19.81 41.11
CA ALA A 329 5.77 -19.63 40.22
C ALA A 329 4.44 -19.97 40.92
N PHE A 330 4.41 -21.05 41.71
CA PHE A 330 3.25 -21.41 42.51
C PHE A 330 2.88 -20.31 43.51
N CYS A 331 3.86 -19.79 44.27
CA CYS A 331 3.63 -18.72 45.23
C CYS A 331 3.08 -17.44 44.57
N LEU A 332 3.59 -17.06 43.41
CA LEU A 332 3.11 -15.88 42.68
C LEU A 332 1.66 -16.03 42.19
N VAL A 333 1.32 -17.21 41.65
CA VAL A 333 -0.05 -17.53 41.23
C VAL A 333 -0.97 -17.53 42.43
N TYR A 334 -0.55 -18.14 43.54
CA TYR A 334 -1.32 -18.16 44.79
C TYR A 334 -1.61 -16.76 45.32
N ILE A 335 -0.61 -15.88 45.43
CA ILE A 335 -0.81 -14.49 45.90
C ILE A 335 -1.81 -13.75 45.03
N THR A 336 -1.74 -13.96 43.72
CA THR A 336 -2.64 -13.29 42.76
C THR A 336 -4.08 -13.77 42.94
N LEU A 337 -4.28 -15.10 43.03
CA LEU A 337 -5.60 -15.70 43.24
C LEU A 337 -6.19 -15.34 44.61
N ALA A 338 -5.36 -15.35 45.66
CA ALA A 338 -5.78 -14.94 47.00
C ALA A 338 -6.29 -13.49 47.00
N ARG A 339 -5.59 -12.57 46.33
CA ARG A 339 -6.03 -11.17 46.19
C ARG A 339 -7.31 -11.02 45.37
N GLU A 340 -7.47 -11.78 44.28
CA GLU A 340 -8.69 -11.74 43.47
C GLU A 340 -9.91 -12.27 44.23
N LEU A 341 -9.74 -13.35 45.00
CA LEU A 341 -10.80 -13.88 45.85
C LEU A 341 -11.16 -12.93 46.99
N GLU A 342 -10.18 -12.30 47.62
CA GLU A 342 -10.42 -11.28 48.64
C GLU A 342 -11.15 -10.05 48.08
N LYS A 343 -10.75 -9.59 46.88
CA LYS A 343 -11.45 -8.51 46.17
C LYS A 343 -12.89 -8.90 45.83
N ASN A 344 -13.13 -10.12 45.33
CA ASN A 344 -14.48 -10.60 45.04
C ASN A 344 -15.33 -10.77 46.31
N ARG A 345 -14.75 -11.21 47.43
CA ARG A 345 -15.41 -11.28 48.74
C ARG A 345 -15.75 -9.90 49.33
N ASN A 346 -14.98 -8.87 49.01
CA ASN A 346 -15.31 -7.50 49.41
C ASN A 346 -16.48 -6.92 48.61
N TRP A 347 -16.70 -7.40 47.38
CA TRP A 347 -17.77 -6.92 46.48
C TRP A 347 -19.06 -7.74 46.59
N SER A 348 -18.94 -9.05 46.83
CA SER A 348 -20.07 -9.94 47.05
C SER A 348 -20.24 -10.15 48.56
N GLN A 349 -21.43 -9.89 49.12
CA GLN A 349 -21.74 -10.17 50.54
C GLN A 349 -21.80 -11.69 50.84
N LEU A 350 -20.91 -12.49 50.26
CA LEU A 350 -20.75 -13.91 50.54
C LEU A 350 -20.05 -14.06 51.89
N LYS A 351 -20.85 -14.36 52.92
CA LYS A 351 -20.36 -14.96 54.17
C LYS A 351 -19.84 -16.37 53.89
N ALA A 352 -18.69 -16.49 53.24
CA ALA A 352 -17.94 -17.73 53.21
C ALA A 352 -17.13 -17.83 54.51
N SER A 353 -17.31 -18.93 55.24
CA SER A 353 -16.56 -19.23 56.47
C SER A 353 -15.06 -19.21 56.22
N LYS A 354 -14.29 -18.60 57.12
CA LYS A 354 -12.81 -18.57 57.09
C LYS A 354 -12.17 -19.96 57.01
N ASP A 355 -12.92 -21.00 57.34
CA ASP A 355 -12.42 -22.35 57.59
C ASP A 355 -12.15 -23.18 56.32
N ASN A 356 -12.41 -22.67 55.11
CA ASN A 356 -12.24 -23.44 53.86
C ASN A 356 -11.58 -22.68 52.69
N TYR A 357 -10.73 -21.71 52.99
CA TYR A 357 -10.06 -20.84 52.00
C TYR A 357 -9.11 -21.61 51.06
N GLU A 358 -8.42 -22.62 51.58
CA GLU A 358 -7.49 -23.46 50.83
C GLU A 358 -8.22 -24.31 49.77
N GLU A 359 -9.32 -24.97 50.16
CA GLU A 359 -10.14 -25.73 49.24
C GLU A 359 -10.78 -24.85 48.17
N GLU A 360 -11.18 -23.62 48.50
CA GLU A 360 -11.74 -22.69 47.53
C GLU A 360 -10.71 -22.32 46.46
N ILE A 361 -9.47 -21.96 46.82
CA ILE A 361 -8.42 -21.60 45.85
C ILE A 361 -8.08 -22.77 44.91
N LEU A 362 -7.98 -23.98 45.47
CA LEU A 362 -7.70 -25.20 44.72
C LEU A 362 -8.86 -25.60 43.80
N LYS A 363 -10.12 -25.45 44.27
CA LYS A 363 -11.32 -25.79 43.48
C LYS A 363 -11.67 -24.75 42.43
N PHE A 364 -11.40 -23.45 42.67
CA PHE A 364 -11.80 -22.38 41.75
C PHE A 364 -10.97 -22.32 40.47
N THR A 365 -9.76 -22.90 40.48
CA THR A 365 -8.73 -22.55 39.48
C THR A 365 -8.09 -23.74 38.75
N ASN A 366 -8.49 -24.99 39.03
CA ASN A 366 -7.90 -26.20 38.42
C ASN A 366 -6.35 -26.12 38.37
N LEU A 367 -5.71 -25.85 39.51
CA LEU A 367 -4.25 -25.68 39.60
C LEU A 367 -3.46 -26.90 39.11
N GLU A 368 -4.10 -28.07 39.04
CA GLU A 368 -3.59 -29.32 38.46
C GLU A 368 -3.27 -29.22 36.96
N GLU A 369 -3.83 -28.24 36.23
CA GLU A 369 -3.49 -27.98 34.82
C GLU A 369 -2.15 -27.24 34.65
N PHE A 370 -1.69 -26.54 35.69
CA PHE A 370 -0.52 -25.67 35.65
C PHE A 370 0.67 -26.20 36.48
N PHE A 371 0.40 -26.95 37.54
CA PHE A 371 1.42 -27.44 38.48
C PHE A 371 1.31 -28.94 38.69
N SER A 372 2.44 -29.59 38.97
CA SER A 372 2.39 -31.01 39.28
C SER A 372 1.77 -31.32 40.63
N PRO A 373 1.27 -32.56 40.78
CA PRO A 373 0.80 -33.07 42.06
C PRO A 373 1.83 -32.91 43.18
N GLN A 374 3.13 -32.96 42.87
CA GLN A 374 4.21 -32.84 43.85
C GLN A 374 4.33 -31.41 44.39
N VAL A 375 4.26 -30.40 43.52
CA VAL A 375 4.30 -28.99 43.94
C VAL A 375 3.03 -28.62 44.69
N ILE A 376 1.87 -29.13 44.24
CA ILE A 376 0.58 -28.94 44.93
C ILE A 376 0.59 -29.62 46.31
N ALA A 377 1.12 -30.84 46.42
CA ALA A 377 1.23 -31.55 47.70
C ALA A 377 2.19 -30.83 48.66
N PHE A 378 3.37 -30.42 48.17
CA PHE A 378 4.30 -29.61 48.95
C PHE A 378 3.64 -28.34 49.49
N TYR A 379 2.82 -27.68 48.67
CA TYR A 379 2.08 -26.51 49.09
C TYR A 379 1.06 -26.82 50.19
N ARG A 380 0.22 -27.85 50.02
CA ARG A 380 -0.76 -28.28 51.03
C ARG A 380 -0.09 -28.61 52.36
N ASP A 381 1.01 -29.34 52.31
CA ASP A 381 1.77 -29.76 53.49
C ASP A 381 2.40 -28.57 54.24
N ASN A 382 2.64 -27.45 53.53
CA ASN A 382 3.28 -26.25 54.08
C ASN A 382 2.35 -25.03 54.09
N TYR A 383 1.04 -25.23 53.96
CA TYR A 383 0.06 -24.15 53.76
C TYR A 383 0.07 -23.12 54.89
N GLU A 384 0.08 -23.56 56.14
CA GLU A 384 0.07 -22.67 57.31
C GLU A 384 1.33 -21.80 57.38
N MET A 385 2.50 -22.37 57.03
CA MET A 385 3.75 -21.62 56.97
C MET A 385 3.71 -20.59 55.84
N ILE A 386 3.25 -21.00 54.66
CA ILE A 386 3.10 -20.12 53.50
C ILE A 386 2.15 -18.97 53.83
N LYS A 387 1.00 -19.25 54.45
CA LYS A 387 0.05 -18.24 54.90
C LYS A 387 0.69 -17.31 55.95
N GLU A 388 1.42 -17.83 56.92
CA GLU A 388 2.10 -17.01 57.91
C GLU A 388 3.09 -16.03 57.25
N TYR A 389 3.87 -16.45 56.26
CA TYR A 389 4.91 -15.60 55.66
C TYR A 389 4.44 -14.77 54.44
N LEU A 390 3.41 -15.21 53.71
CA LEU A 390 2.89 -14.53 52.52
C LEU A 390 1.66 -13.68 52.80
N ASP A 391 0.90 -13.98 53.86
CA ASP A 391 -0.31 -13.25 54.29
C ASP A 391 0.00 -12.21 55.38
N TYR A 392 1.30 -12.00 55.71
CA TYR A 392 1.73 -10.93 56.61
C TYR A 392 1.60 -9.55 55.93
N LYS A 393 0.38 -9.02 56.01
CA LYS A 393 -0.01 -7.61 55.92
C LYS A 393 0.67 -6.76 54.83
N LYS A 394 -0.10 -6.45 53.79
CA LYS A 394 -0.24 -5.07 53.33
C LYS A 394 -1.71 -4.70 53.21
#